data_AF-A0A2K1YGV7-F1
#
_entry.id   AF-A0A2K1YGV7-F1
#
_cell.length_a   1.000
_cell.length_b   1.000
_cell.length_c   1.000
_cell.angle_alpha   90.00
_cell.angle_beta   90.00
_cell.angle_gamma   90.00
#
_symmetry.space_group_name_H-M   'P 1'
#
loop_
_entity.id
_entity.type
_entity.pdbx_description
1 polymer ?
#
loop_
_entity_poly.entity_id
_entity_poly.type
_entity_poly.pdbx_seq_one_letter_code
_entity_poly.pdbx_strand_id
1 'polypeptide(L)'
;MLMMFQLCQVMVILISFSSSITLLASAQLHPGEVEALRQIGKKVNEDGQLSLNFDDRCQQKGVVKAVLTSAPPNLERNDTIECNCNITDDNYCHITLFLLKDYSLPGRLPPELANLTYVQKIDFTRNYLFGTIPVEWASMKNLSFM
;
A
#
# COMPACT_ATOMS: atom_id res chain seq x y z
N MET A 1 21.75 -30.99 49.42
CA MET A 1 21.36 -29.57 49.26
C MET A 1 21.86 -28.96 47.94
N LEU A 2 23.08 -29.26 47.45
CA LEU A 2 23.55 -28.76 46.14
C LEU A 2 22.82 -29.36 44.90
N MET A 3 22.37 -30.61 44.93
CA MET A 3 21.68 -31.23 43.79
C MET A 3 20.29 -30.64 43.47
N MET A 4 19.61 -30.06 44.47
CA MET A 4 18.31 -29.41 44.25
C MET A 4 18.44 -28.03 43.58
N PHE A 5 19.56 -27.33 43.77
CA PHE A 5 19.83 -26.05 43.11
C PHE A 5 20.15 -26.21 41.62
N GLN A 6 20.84 -27.30 41.23
CA GLN A 6 21.14 -27.59 39.83
C GLN A 6 19.90 -28.00 39.02
N LEU A 7 18.98 -28.78 39.61
CA LEU A 7 17.71 -29.14 38.96
C LEU A 7 16.80 -27.90 38.78
N CYS A 8 16.84 -26.97 39.72
CA CYS A 8 16.09 -25.71 39.65
C CYS A 8 16.63 -24.79 38.54
N GLN A 9 17.95 -24.71 38.33
CA GLN A 9 18.54 -23.93 37.23
C GLN A 9 18.23 -24.50 35.83
N VAL A 10 18.19 -25.83 35.68
CA VAL A 10 17.85 -26.48 34.39
C VAL A 10 16.39 -26.25 34.00
N MET A 11 15.47 -26.15 34.96
CA MET A 11 14.06 -25.86 34.70
C MET A 11 13.80 -24.41 34.22
N VAL A 12 14.61 -23.44 34.67
CA VAL A 12 14.47 -22.03 34.27
C VAL A 12 14.91 -21.80 32.82
N ILE A 13 15.90 -22.55 32.34
CA ILE A 13 16.44 -22.43 30.97
C ILE A 13 15.47 -23.01 29.92
N LEU A 14 14.65 -24.01 30.28
CA LEU A 14 13.63 -24.58 29.39
C LEU A 14 12.41 -23.67 29.23
N ILE A 15 12.15 -22.79 30.19
CA ILE A 15 11.06 -21.79 30.13
C ILE A 15 11.50 -20.54 29.34
N SER A 16 12.81 -20.24 29.28
CA SER A 16 13.33 -19.08 28.53
C SER A 16 13.42 -19.26 27.01
N PHE A 17 13.07 -20.43 26.47
CA PHE A 17 13.03 -20.71 25.03
C PHE A 17 11.62 -20.91 24.47
N SER A 18 10.58 -20.48 25.20
CA SER A 18 9.25 -20.30 24.62
C SER A 18 8.91 -18.81 24.48
N SER A 19 9.79 -18.08 23.81
CA SER A 19 9.27 -17.00 22.97
C SER A 19 8.43 -17.69 21.89
N SER A 20 7.18 -18.00 22.22
CA SER A 20 6.15 -18.13 21.19
C SER A 20 6.20 -16.79 20.47
N ILE A 21 6.98 -16.72 19.39
CA ILE A 21 6.79 -15.70 18.38
C ILE A 21 5.39 -16.05 17.87
N THR A 22 4.38 -15.43 18.47
CA THR A 22 3.12 -15.26 17.77
C THR A 22 3.52 -14.43 16.57
N LEU A 23 3.86 -15.12 15.47
CA LEU A 23 3.90 -14.51 14.17
C LEU A 23 2.44 -14.14 13.90
N LEU A 24 2.04 -12.98 14.40
CA LEU A 24 0.91 -12.29 13.82
C LEU A 24 1.38 -12.06 12.39
N ALA A 25 0.94 -12.93 11.47
CA ALA A 25 1.07 -12.68 10.06
C ALA A 25 0.29 -11.37 9.85
N SER A 26 1.00 -10.24 9.82
CA SER A 26 0.39 -9.00 9.40
C SER A 26 -0.01 -9.24 7.96
N ALA A 27 -1.31 -9.28 7.68
CA ALA A 27 -1.82 -9.31 6.32
C ALA A 27 -1.16 -8.15 5.56
N GLN A 28 -0.38 -8.51 4.56
CA GLN A 28 0.46 -7.60 3.78
C GLN A 28 -0.23 -7.31 2.45
N LEU A 29 0.02 -6.14 1.86
CA LEU A 29 -0.40 -5.87 0.50
C LEU A 29 0.21 -6.90 -0.48
N HIS A 30 -0.55 -7.32 -1.48
CA HIS A 30 -0.07 -8.27 -2.48
C HIS A 30 1.22 -7.75 -3.17
N PRO A 31 2.29 -8.56 -3.31
CA PRO A 31 3.57 -8.09 -3.85
C PRO A 31 3.48 -7.47 -5.25
N GLY A 32 2.57 -7.98 -6.08
CA GLY A 32 2.30 -7.42 -7.41
C GLY A 32 1.72 -6.01 -7.36
N GLU A 33 0.89 -5.69 -6.35
CA GLU A 33 0.35 -4.35 -6.17
C GLU A 33 1.40 -3.41 -5.57
N VAL A 34 2.28 -3.89 -4.68
CA VAL A 34 3.43 -3.12 -4.20
C VAL A 34 4.33 -2.69 -5.37
N GLU A 35 4.62 -3.62 -6.29
CA GLU A 35 5.40 -3.31 -7.47
C GLU A 35 4.65 -2.36 -8.42
N ALA A 36 3.34 -2.53 -8.62
CA ALA A 36 2.53 -1.61 -9.40
C ALA A 36 2.56 -0.19 -8.82
N LEU A 37 2.37 -0.03 -7.51
CA LEU A 37 2.49 1.23 -6.79
C LEU A 37 3.87 1.87 -7.01
N ARG A 38 4.94 1.09 -6.92
CA ARG A 38 6.31 1.58 -7.19
C ARG A 38 6.46 2.12 -8.62
N GLN A 39 5.86 1.47 -9.61
CA GLN A 39 5.92 1.93 -11.00
C GLN A 39 5.04 3.16 -11.24
N ILE A 40 3.84 3.17 -10.67
CA ILE A 40 2.95 4.34 -10.68
C ILE A 40 3.69 5.55 -10.12
N GLY A 41 4.30 5.42 -8.94
CA GLY A 41 5.08 6.50 -8.31
C GLY A 41 6.19 7.04 -9.19
N LYS A 42 6.91 6.17 -9.92
CA LYS A 42 7.91 6.61 -10.91
C LYS A 42 7.28 7.38 -12.07
N LYS A 43 6.11 6.95 -12.54
CA LYS A 43 5.44 7.51 -13.70
C LYS A 43 4.75 8.84 -13.40
N VAL A 44 4.13 8.97 -12.22
CA VAL A 44 3.47 10.21 -11.80
C VAL A 44 4.44 11.24 -11.22
N ASN A 45 5.67 10.83 -10.89
CA ASN A 45 6.75 11.72 -10.47
C ASN A 45 7.71 12.07 -11.63
N GLU A 46 7.21 12.15 -12.87
CA GLU A 46 8.04 12.48 -14.04
C GLU A 46 8.75 13.85 -13.92
N ASP A 47 8.19 14.80 -13.17
CA ASP A 47 8.75 16.12 -12.92
C ASP A 47 9.57 16.24 -11.62
N GLY A 48 9.67 15.16 -10.83
CA GLY A 48 10.40 15.13 -9.56
C GLY A 48 9.71 15.83 -8.39
N GLN A 49 8.49 16.35 -8.57
CA GLN A 49 7.78 17.14 -7.55
C GLN A 49 6.93 16.27 -6.60
N LEU A 50 6.68 15.00 -6.94
CA LEU A 50 5.80 14.09 -6.21
C LEU A 50 6.51 12.84 -5.67
N SER A 51 6.65 12.73 -4.35
CA SER A 51 7.03 11.47 -3.72
C SER A 51 5.80 10.70 -3.28
N LEU A 52 5.56 9.53 -3.88
CA LEU A 52 4.60 8.57 -3.32
C LEU A 52 5.34 7.71 -2.28
N ASN A 53 5.07 7.97 -0.99
CA ASN A 53 5.62 7.18 0.09
C ASN A 53 4.63 6.07 0.44
N PHE A 54 4.89 4.88 -0.09
CA PHE A 54 4.10 3.69 0.20
C PHE A 54 4.49 3.15 1.56
N ASP A 55 3.65 3.42 2.56
CA ASP A 55 3.65 2.64 3.80
C ASP A 55 2.89 1.34 3.50
N ASP A 56 3.55 0.21 3.65
CA ASP A 56 3.04 -1.14 3.35
C ASP A 56 2.01 -1.63 4.39
N ARG A 57 1.73 -0.82 5.42
CA ARG A 57 0.82 -1.14 6.53
C ARG A 57 -0.63 -0.88 6.18
N CYS A 58 -1.18 -1.74 5.32
CA CYS A 58 -2.61 -1.82 5.00
C CYS A 58 -3.55 -2.02 6.22
N GLN A 59 -3.02 -2.38 7.40
CA GLN A 59 -3.81 -2.74 8.58
C GLN A 59 -4.28 -1.56 9.46
N GLN A 60 -3.76 -0.34 9.32
CA GLN A 60 -4.10 0.79 10.21
C GLN A 60 -4.94 1.91 9.55
N LYS A 61 -5.72 1.57 8.52
CA LYS A 61 -6.09 2.47 7.41
C LYS A 61 -4.83 2.85 6.66
N GLY A 62 -4.43 2.02 5.70
CA GLY A 62 -3.36 2.37 4.77
C GLY A 62 -3.63 3.76 4.22
N VAL A 63 -2.87 4.75 4.68
CA VAL A 63 -2.84 6.07 4.06
C VAL A 63 -1.44 6.13 3.48
N VAL A 64 -1.33 5.69 2.22
CA VAL A 64 -0.19 6.07 1.41
C VAL A 64 -0.25 7.59 1.33
N LYS A 65 0.72 8.28 1.93
CA LYS A 65 0.80 9.73 1.83
C LYS A 65 1.56 10.08 0.57
N ALA A 66 0.88 10.72 -0.36
CA ALA A 66 1.49 11.38 -1.48
C ALA A 66 2.00 12.75 -1.00
N VAL A 67 3.32 12.91 -0.95
CA VAL A 67 3.99 14.13 -0.48
C VAL A 67 4.50 14.92 -1.67
N LEU A 68 4.07 16.18 -1.83
CA LEU A 68 4.71 17.12 -2.76
C LEU A 68 5.81 17.89 -2.04
N THR A 69 6.97 18.01 -2.70
CA THR A 69 8.17 18.64 -2.14
C THR A 69 8.12 20.18 -2.13
N SER A 70 7.24 20.78 -2.94
CA SER A 70 7.17 22.24 -3.17
C SER A 70 5.80 22.87 -2.87
N ALA A 71 4.91 22.15 -2.20
CA ALA A 71 3.53 22.57 -2.02
C ALA A 71 3.34 23.64 -0.92
N PRO A 72 2.47 24.65 -1.14
CA PRO A 72 2.00 25.50 -0.06
C PRO A 72 1.33 24.66 1.05
N PRO A 73 1.56 24.96 2.33
CA PRO A 73 0.74 24.41 3.39
C PRO A 73 -0.71 24.87 3.16
N ASN A 74 -1.68 23.95 3.29
CA ASN A 74 -3.14 24.14 3.11
C ASN A 74 -3.75 23.82 1.73
N LEU A 75 -3.18 22.91 0.94
CA LEU A 75 -3.91 22.33 -0.19
C LEU A 75 -4.77 21.15 0.29
N GLU A 76 -6.09 21.17 0.02
CA GLU A 76 -7.04 20.08 0.32
C GLU A 76 -6.84 18.89 -0.64
N ARG A 77 -5.66 18.28 -0.57
CA ARG A 77 -5.32 17.10 -1.35
C ARG A 77 -6.02 15.87 -0.80
N ASN A 78 -6.37 14.97 -1.72
CA ASN A 78 -6.87 13.66 -1.36
C ASN A 78 -6.03 12.59 -2.06
N ASP A 79 -5.16 11.97 -1.27
CA ASP A 79 -4.23 10.91 -1.62
C ASP A 79 -4.63 9.56 -0.99
N THR A 80 -5.91 9.41 -0.65
CA THR A 80 -6.39 8.21 0.04
C THR A 80 -6.26 6.97 -0.86
N ILE A 81 -5.51 5.98 -0.39
CA ILE A 81 -5.40 4.65 -1.01
C ILE A 81 -5.87 3.62 0.00
N GLU A 82 -7.06 3.04 -0.19
CA GLU A 82 -7.59 2.01 0.72
C GLU A 82 -7.34 0.61 0.18
N CYS A 83 -7.18 -0.34 1.10
CA CYS A 83 -7.02 -1.76 0.81
C CYS A 83 -7.89 -2.59 1.73
N ASN A 84 -8.25 -3.79 1.25
CA ASN A 84 -9.08 -4.75 1.96
C ASN A 84 -8.40 -6.12 1.96
N CYS A 85 -8.31 -6.75 3.13
CA CYS A 85 -7.66 -8.04 3.34
C CYS A 85 -8.65 -9.21 3.42
N ASN A 86 -9.95 -8.94 3.26
CA ASN A 86 -11.04 -9.91 3.42
C ASN A 86 -11.80 -10.15 2.11
N ILE A 87 -11.20 -9.82 0.96
CA ILE A 87 -11.84 -9.99 -0.36
C ILE A 87 -11.38 -11.26 -1.09
N THR A 88 -10.28 -11.87 -0.64
CA THR A 88 -9.64 -13.05 -1.23
C THR A 88 -9.16 -13.99 -0.12
N ASP A 89 -9.04 -15.27 -0.47
CA ASP A 89 -8.49 -16.30 0.43
C ASP A 89 -6.96 -16.47 0.28
N ASP A 90 -6.26 -15.49 -0.32
CA ASP A 90 -4.83 -15.56 -0.63
C ASP A 90 -3.91 -14.99 0.46
N ASN A 91 -4.47 -14.66 1.64
CA ASN A 91 -3.78 -14.03 2.77
C ASN A 91 -3.16 -12.65 2.49
N TYR A 92 -3.48 -12.04 1.34
CA TYR A 92 -3.02 -10.71 0.98
C TYR A 92 -4.13 -9.68 1.10
N CYS A 93 -3.73 -8.44 1.41
CA CYS A 93 -4.58 -7.28 1.23
C CYS A 93 -4.48 -6.80 -0.22
N HIS A 94 -5.58 -6.30 -0.74
CA HIS A 94 -5.64 -5.76 -2.09
C HIS A 94 -6.20 -4.35 -2.11
N ILE A 95 -5.70 -3.50 -3.02
CA ILE A 95 -6.16 -2.12 -3.15
C ILE A 95 -7.58 -2.09 -3.71
N THR A 96 -8.47 -1.35 -3.02
CA THR A 96 -9.87 -1.16 -3.43
C THR A 96 -10.18 0.28 -3.83
N LEU A 97 -9.40 1.25 -3.34
CA LEU A 97 -9.58 2.67 -3.61
C LEU A 97 -8.23 3.31 -3.93
N PHE A 98 -8.13 4.08 -5.01
CA PHE A 98 -6.94 4.86 -5.34
C PHE A 98 -7.33 6.29 -5.69
N LEU A 99 -7.12 7.23 -4.77
CA LEU A 99 -7.38 8.66 -4.98
C LEU A 99 -6.05 9.41 -5.03
N LEU A 100 -5.89 10.28 -6.02
CA LEU A 100 -4.76 11.20 -6.11
C LEU A 100 -5.24 12.52 -6.72
N LYS A 101 -5.95 13.31 -5.92
CA LYS A 101 -6.69 14.51 -6.36
C LYS A 101 -5.98 15.78 -5.97
N ASP A 102 -6.05 16.78 -6.84
CA ASP A 102 -5.55 18.14 -6.57
C ASP A 102 -4.03 18.21 -6.34
N TYR A 103 -3.28 17.39 -7.08
CA TYR A 103 -1.82 17.37 -7.03
C TYR A 103 -1.17 18.15 -8.17
N SER A 104 -1.97 18.72 -9.09
CA SER A 104 -1.45 19.40 -10.29
C SER A 104 -0.48 18.52 -11.10
N LEU A 105 -0.69 17.21 -11.10
CA LEU A 105 0.25 16.28 -11.72
C LEU A 105 0.26 16.44 -13.23
N PRO A 106 1.43 16.66 -13.85
CA PRO A 106 1.59 16.54 -15.29
C PRO A 106 1.71 15.05 -15.68
N GLY A 107 1.64 14.77 -16.98
CA GLY A 107 1.95 13.44 -17.52
C GLY A 107 0.72 12.66 -17.96
N ARG A 108 0.85 11.34 -18.05
CA ARG A 108 -0.20 10.43 -18.54
C ARG A 108 -0.67 9.47 -17.45
N LEU A 109 -1.88 8.93 -17.61
CA LEU A 109 -2.38 7.87 -16.76
C LEU A 109 -1.46 6.63 -16.83
N PRO A 110 -1.05 6.04 -15.70
CA PRO A 110 -0.17 4.89 -15.71
C PRO A 110 -0.93 3.61 -16.09
N PRO A 111 -0.46 2.82 -17.09
CA PRO A 111 -1.06 1.53 -17.42
C PRO A 111 -0.97 0.52 -16.26
N GLU A 112 0.00 0.68 -15.36
CA GLU A 112 0.23 -0.21 -14.22
C GLU A 112 -0.91 -0.21 -13.19
N LEU A 113 -1.83 0.76 -13.24
CA LEU A 113 -3.07 0.71 -12.46
C LEU A 113 -3.93 -0.52 -12.80
N ALA A 114 -3.78 -1.09 -13.99
CA ALA A 114 -4.45 -2.33 -14.36
C ALA A 114 -4.00 -3.55 -13.53
N ASN A 115 -2.82 -3.46 -12.88
CA ASN A 115 -2.34 -4.51 -11.98
C ASN A 115 -2.99 -4.46 -10.59
N LEU A 116 -3.78 -3.41 -10.28
CA LEU A 116 -4.58 -3.33 -9.07
C LEU A 116 -5.91 -4.04 -9.30
N THR A 117 -5.88 -5.37 -9.35
CA THR A 117 -6.99 -6.17 -9.91
C THR A 117 -8.30 -6.07 -9.14
N TYR A 118 -8.26 -5.60 -7.89
CA TYR A 118 -9.43 -5.43 -7.02
C TYR A 118 -9.85 -3.97 -6.82
N VAL A 119 -9.20 -3.03 -7.51
CA VAL A 119 -9.55 -1.62 -7.37
C VAL A 119 -10.95 -1.37 -7.91
N GLN A 120 -11.76 -0.67 -7.10
CA GLN A 120 -13.16 -0.38 -7.40
C GLN A 120 -13.35 1.08 -7.81
N LYS A 121 -12.49 1.96 -7.31
CA LYS A 121 -12.55 3.38 -7.60
C LYS A 121 -11.17 3.97 -7.76
N ILE A 122 -11.02 4.73 -8.85
CA ILE A 122 -9.85 5.54 -9.15
C ILE A 122 -10.31 6.99 -9.29
N ASP A 123 -9.54 7.95 -8.80
CA ASP A 123 -9.86 9.37 -8.98
C ASP A 123 -8.57 10.19 -9.10
N PHE A 124 -8.34 10.73 -10.31
CA PHE A 124 -7.25 11.66 -10.62
C PHE A 124 -7.79 13.07 -10.94
N THR A 125 -9.01 13.40 -10.53
CA THR A 125 -9.61 14.71 -10.82
C THR A 125 -8.74 15.84 -10.25
N ARG A 126 -8.74 17.00 -10.93
CA ARG A 126 -7.95 18.19 -10.56
C ARG A 126 -6.43 17.97 -10.67
N ASN A 127 -6.02 17.27 -11.71
CA ASN A 127 -4.64 17.19 -12.16
C ASN A 127 -4.53 17.67 -13.61
N TYR A 128 -3.30 17.83 -14.11
CA TYR A 128 -2.99 18.25 -15.48
C TYR A 128 -2.56 17.05 -16.35
N LEU A 129 -3.21 15.90 -16.15
CA LEU A 129 -2.95 14.68 -16.91
C LEU A 129 -3.46 14.83 -18.35
N PHE A 130 -2.71 14.27 -19.31
CA PHE A 130 -3.03 14.33 -20.73
C PHE A 130 -2.86 12.96 -21.41
N GLY A 131 -3.30 12.86 -22.67
CA GLY A 131 -3.23 11.63 -23.46
C GLY A 131 -4.53 10.82 -23.41
N THR A 132 -4.43 9.53 -23.71
CA THR A 132 -5.55 8.59 -23.75
C THR A 132 -5.61 7.77 -22.47
N ILE A 133 -6.79 7.23 -22.15
CA ILE A 133 -6.92 6.17 -21.14
C ILE A 133 -6.09 4.96 -21.63
N PRO A 134 -5.21 4.37 -20.81
CA PRO A 134 -4.42 3.22 -21.21
C PRO A 134 -5.30 2.03 -21.57
N VAL A 135 -4.95 1.29 -22.62
CA VAL A 135 -5.77 0.17 -23.10
C VAL A 135 -5.82 -0.97 -22.08
N GLU A 136 -4.80 -1.08 -21.23
CA GLU A 136 -4.69 -2.00 -20.12
C GLU A 136 -5.83 -1.82 -19.12
N TRP A 137 -6.38 -0.60 -18.99
CA TRP A 137 -7.51 -0.37 -18.09
C TRP A 137 -8.79 -1.11 -18.54
N ALA A 138 -8.87 -1.52 -19.81
CA ALA A 138 -9.98 -2.34 -20.30
C ALA A 138 -10.03 -3.72 -19.61
N SER A 139 -8.94 -4.19 -18.98
CA SER A 139 -8.95 -5.44 -18.20
C SER A 139 -9.39 -5.28 -16.74
N MET A 140 -9.68 -4.06 -16.28
CA MET A 140 -10.00 -3.75 -14.88
C MET A 140 -11.45 -4.09 -14.54
N LYS A 141 -11.73 -5.37 -14.33
CA LYS A 141 -13.10 -5.90 -14.15
C LYS A 141 -13.84 -5.37 -12.91
N ASN A 142 -13.12 -4.96 -11.88
CA ASN A 142 -13.71 -4.49 -10.62
C ASN A 142 -13.89 -2.95 -10.58
N LEU A 143 -13.33 -2.22 -11.55
CA LEU A 143 -13.40 -0.76 -11.58
C LEU A 143 -14.85 -0.34 -11.90
N SER A 144 -15.46 0.36 -10.95
CA SER A 144 -16.86 0.83 -11.04
C SER A 144 -16.96 2.35 -11.12
N PHE A 145 -15.96 3.08 -10.60
CA PHE A 145 -15.96 4.54 -10.58
C PHE A 145 -14.59 5.10 -11.00
N MET A 146 -14.63 6.06 -11.94
CA MET A 146 -13.47 6.83 -12.42
C MET A 146 -13.82 8.31 -12.48
#